data_AF-A0A838TY82-F1
#
_entry.id   AF-A0A838TY82-F1
#
_cell.length_a   1.000
_cell.length_b   1.000
_cell.length_c   1.000
_cell.angle_alpha   90.00
_cell.angle_beta   90.00
_cell.angle_gamma   90.00
#
_symmetry.space_group_name_H-M   'P 1'
#
loop_
_entity.id
_entity.type
_entity.pdbx_description
1 polymer ?
#
loop_
_entity_poly.entity_id
_entity_poly.type
_entity_poly.pdbx_seq_one_letter_code
_entity_poly.pdbx_strand_id
1 'polypeptide(L)'
;MDYKNAGTINIGEIIVKNDLIFDGSGKLVTYLAIFSVLSWFCVTKIGSQRVENTPKIIKDILGILSLILIVVSAYEFVYNFTVWGSLITINVLDKTLNPDVLHINYPNPETPWNLVFATKMTLAALIISCHSFYVIHKSYNATTLIKQ
;
A
#
# COMPACT_ATOMS: atom_id res chain seq x y z
N MET A 1 1.86 22.59 16.62
CA MET A 1 1.19 22.49 17.93
C MET A 1 1.39 21.09 18.46
N ASP A 2 1.86 21.04 19.69
CA ASP A 2 2.50 19.93 20.38
C ASP A 2 1.63 18.68 20.58
N TYR A 3 2.30 17.52 20.46
CA TYR A 3 1.85 16.14 20.73
C TYR A 3 1.30 15.90 22.15
N LYS A 4 1.18 16.92 23.01
CA LYS A 4 0.80 16.77 24.42
C LYS A 4 -0.68 16.98 24.72
N ASN A 5 -1.49 17.45 23.76
CA ASN A 5 -2.87 17.88 24.05
C ASN A 5 -4.00 17.03 23.44
N ALA A 6 -3.72 16.00 22.64
CA ALA A 6 -4.73 15.07 22.16
C ALA A 6 -4.27 13.64 22.42
N GLY A 7 -4.85 12.97 23.41
CA GLY A 7 -4.49 11.62 23.86
C GLY A 7 -4.82 10.48 22.88
N THR A 8 -4.79 10.76 21.57
CA THR A 8 -5.09 9.81 20.50
C THR A 8 -3.91 9.75 19.54
N ILE A 9 -3.21 8.61 19.51
CA ILE A 9 -2.07 8.38 18.61
C ILE A 9 -2.63 8.15 17.20
N ASN A 10 -2.42 9.10 16.29
CA ASN A 10 -2.78 8.96 14.89
C ASN A 10 -1.69 8.18 14.14
N ILE A 11 -2.05 7.01 13.62
CA ILE A 11 -1.11 6.08 13.00
C ILE A 11 -0.67 6.64 11.64
N GLY A 12 0.64 6.81 11.48
CA GLY A 12 1.25 7.33 10.26
C GLY A 12 1.44 8.85 10.21
N GLU A 13 0.96 9.62 11.20
CA GLU A 13 1.14 11.09 11.22
C GLU A 13 2.61 11.51 11.26
N ILE A 14 3.42 10.84 12.08
CA ILE A 14 4.86 11.08 12.20
C ILE A 14 5.57 10.77 10.87
N ILE A 15 5.11 9.78 10.13
CA ILE A 15 5.70 9.34 8.85
C ILE A 15 5.29 10.28 7.70
N VAL A 16 4.13 10.92 7.80
CA VAL A 16 3.64 11.85 6.77
C VAL A 16 4.18 13.27 6.97
N LYS A 17 4.44 13.68 8.21
CA LYS A 17 4.95 15.00 8.55
C LYS A 17 6.47 15.16 8.40
N ASN A 18 7.23 14.07 8.54
CA ASN A 18 8.68 14.14 8.43
C ASN A 18 9.13 13.97 6.98
N ASP A 19 9.98 14.88 6.53
CA ASP A 19 10.78 14.73 5.32
C ASP A 19 12.02 13.88 5.63
N LEU A 20 12.46 13.05 4.68
CA LEU A 20 13.45 12.01 4.96
C LEU A 20 14.89 12.53 4.96
N ILE A 21 15.24 13.39 4.00
CA ILE A 21 16.64 13.79 3.76
C ILE A 21 16.83 15.31 3.80
N PHE A 22 15.96 16.07 3.12
CA PHE A 22 15.97 17.53 3.08
C PHE A 22 14.53 18.07 3.04
N ASP A 23 14.30 19.28 3.54
CA ASP A 23 13.00 19.96 3.41
C ASP A 23 12.61 20.02 1.92
N GLY A 24 11.51 19.35 1.56
CA GLY A 24 11.03 19.24 0.19
C GLY A 24 11.50 18.00 -0.60
N SER A 25 12.29 17.10 0.00
CA SER A 25 12.72 15.83 -0.63
C SER A 25 11.57 14.82 -0.84
N GLY A 26 10.44 15.05 -0.19
CA GLY A 26 9.28 14.17 -0.23
C GLY A 26 9.09 13.46 1.12
N LYS A 27 7.82 13.21 1.42
CA LYS A 27 7.41 12.67 2.72
C LYS A 27 7.95 11.26 2.93
N LEU A 28 8.31 10.91 4.17
CA LEU A 28 8.81 9.58 4.57
C LEU A 28 7.94 8.43 4.04
N VAL A 29 6.61 8.63 4.07
CA VAL A 29 5.63 7.65 3.56
C VAL A 29 5.87 7.28 2.09
N THR A 30 6.28 8.21 1.24
CA THR A 30 6.51 7.96 -0.18
C THR A 30 7.68 6.99 -0.36
N TYR A 31 8.76 7.22 0.38
CA TYR A 31 9.93 6.36 0.37
C TYR A 31 9.63 4.98 0.94
N LEU A 32 8.85 4.90 2.01
CA LEU A 32 8.42 3.63 2.59
C LEU A 32 7.61 2.80 1.59
N ALA A 33 6.67 3.42 0.87
CA ALA A 33 5.88 2.75 -0.16
C ALA A 33 6.76 2.23 -1.31
N ILE A 34 7.68 3.07 -1.82
CA ILE A 34 8.62 2.67 -2.89
C ILE A 34 9.52 1.53 -2.42
N PHE A 35 10.09 1.64 -1.23
CA PHE A 35 10.99 0.62 -0.67
C PHE A 35 10.27 -0.71 -0.47
N SER A 36 9.01 -0.69 -0.06
CA SER A 36 8.18 -1.89 0.08
C SER A 36 8.00 -2.62 -1.26
N VAL A 37 7.71 -1.87 -2.33
CA VAL A 37 7.58 -2.42 -3.69
C VAL A 37 8.92 -2.97 -4.17
N LEU A 38 10.01 -2.19 -4.05
CA LEU A 38 11.35 -2.63 -4.47
C LEU A 38 11.81 -3.90 -3.75
N SER A 39 11.61 -3.95 -2.43
CA SER A 39 11.95 -5.13 -1.61
C SER A 39 11.21 -6.37 -2.12
N TRP A 40 9.92 -6.24 -2.43
CA TRP A 40 9.14 -7.33 -3.01
C TRP A 40 9.67 -7.79 -4.37
N PHE A 41 10.00 -6.85 -5.26
CA PHE A 41 10.59 -7.16 -6.57
C PHE A 41 11.92 -7.88 -6.44
N CYS A 42 12.78 -7.47 -5.50
CA CYS A 42 14.05 -8.16 -5.23
C CYS A 42 13.81 -9.59 -4.72
N VAL A 43 12.92 -9.76 -3.73
CA VAL A 43 12.60 -11.08 -3.15
C VAL A 43 12.02 -12.03 -4.19
N THR A 44 11.08 -11.55 -5.01
CA THR A 44 10.46 -12.36 -6.07
C THR A 44 11.43 -12.72 -7.18
N LYS A 45 12.36 -11.83 -7.55
CA LYS A 45 13.38 -12.12 -8.55
C LYS A 45 14.36 -13.21 -8.08
N ILE A 46 14.80 -13.14 -6.83
CA ILE A 46 15.67 -14.17 -6.22
C ILE A 46 14.89 -15.48 -6.02
N GLY A 47 13.64 -15.39 -5.55
CA GLY A 47 12.78 -16.53 -5.27
C GLY A 47 12.17 -17.20 -6.51
N SER A 48 12.28 -16.60 -7.70
CA SER A 48 11.64 -17.10 -8.93
C SER A 48 12.05 -18.54 -9.27
N GLN A 49 13.32 -18.89 -9.05
CA GLN A 49 13.82 -20.26 -9.27
C GLN A 49 13.19 -21.29 -8.31
N ARG A 50 12.80 -20.86 -7.11
CA ARG A 50 12.12 -21.70 -6.11
C ARG A 50 10.64 -21.88 -6.44
N VAL A 51 10.01 -20.83 -6.97
CA VAL A 51 8.59 -20.84 -7.37
C VAL A 51 8.36 -21.81 -8.53
N GLU A 52 9.30 -21.93 -9.48
CA GLU A 52 9.18 -22.89 -10.59
C GLU A 52 9.05 -24.34 -10.12
N ASN A 53 9.84 -24.73 -9.12
CA ASN A 53 9.86 -26.09 -8.55
C ASN A 53 8.74 -26.39 -7.53
N THR A 54 7.82 -25.44 -7.31
CA THR A 54 6.74 -25.57 -6.34
C THR A 54 5.58 -26.40 -6.93
N PRO A 55 4.93 -27.29 -6.14
CA PRO A 55 3.80 -28.09 -6.62
C PRO A 55 2.61 -27.20 -7.04
N LYS A 56 1.86 -27.67 -8.05
CA LYS A 56 0.74 -26.94 -8.66
C LYS A 56 -0.32 -26.48 -7.64
N ILE A 57 -0.66 -27.33 -6.66
CA ILE A 57 -1.66 -26.99 -5.63
C ILE A 57 -1.26 -25.75 -4.81
N ILE A 58 0.02 -25.60 -4.50
CA ILE A 58 0.52 -24.45 -3.71
C ILE A 58 0.47 -23.19 -4.59
N LYS A 59 0.85 -23.29 -5.87
CA LYS A 59 0.74 -22.17 -6.82
C LYS A 59 -0.72 -21.68 -6.94
N ASP A 60 -1.66 -22.60 -7.04
CA ASP A 60 -3.10 -22.27 -7.16
C ASP A 60 -3.60 -21.55 -5.89
N ILE A 61 -3.24 -22.05 -4.69
CA ILE A 61 -3.58 -21.39 -3.41
C ILE A 61 -2.97 -19.99 -3.31
N LEU A 62 -1.67 -19.82 -3.63
CA LEU A 62 -1.04 -18.51 -3.62
C LEU A 62 -1.67 -17.55 -4.65
N GLY A 63 -2.09 -18.06 -5.80
CA GLY A 63 -2.79 -17.28 -6.82
C GLY A 63 -4.14 -16.77 -6.31
N ILE A 64 -4.94 -17.62 -5.67
CA ILE A 64 -6.23 -17.23 -5.07
C ILE A 64 -6.01 -16.20 -3.95
N LEU A 65 -5.03 -16.44 -3.06
CA LEU A 65 -4.71 -15.50 -1.99
C LEU A 65 -4.29 -14.13 -2.53
N SER A 66 -3.44 -14.11 -3.56
CA SER A 66 -3.02 -12.88 -4.23
C SER A 66 -4.22 -12.16 -4.85
N LEU A 67 -5.17 -12.89 -5.44
CA LEU A 67 -6.39 -12.32 -6.01
C LEU A 67 -7.27 -11.65 -4.94
N ILE A 68 -7.45 -12.30 -3.78
CA ILE A 68 -8.18 -11.71 -2.65
C ILE A 68 -7.51 -10.41 -2.19
N LEU A 69 -6.17 -10.43 -2.05
CA LEU A 69 -5.41 -9.25 -1.65
C LEU A 69 -5.51 -8.11 -2.68
N ILE A 70 -5.56 -8.41 -3.98
CA ILE A 70 -5.80 -7.41 -5.03
C ILE A 70 -7.15 -6.74 -4.82
N VAL A 71 -8.22 -7.52 -4.65
CA VAL A 71 -9.58 -6.98 -4.49
C VAL A 71 -9.69 -6.10 -3.25
N VAL A 72 -9.17 -6.57 -2.11
CA VAL A 72 -9.18 -5.81 -0.85
C VAL A 72 -8.35 -4.55 -0.97
N SER A 73 -7.12 -4.64 -1.50
CA SER A 73 -6.24 -3.47 -1.64
C SER A 73 -6.78 -2.46 -2.63
N ALA A 74 -7.42 -2.90 -3.71
CA ALA A 74 -8.06 -2.02 -4.69
C ALA A 74 -9.28 -1.31 -4.08
N TYR A 75 -10.11 -2.02 -3.33
CA TYR A 75 -11.24 -1.43 -2.62
C TYR A 75 -10.77 -0.35 -1.64
N GLU A 76 -9.80 -0.68 -0.79
CA GLU A 76 -9.23 0.26 0.19
C GLU A 76 -8.55 1.45 -0.48
N PHE A 77 -7.82 1.23 -1.58
CA PHE A 77 -7.20 2.31 -2.33
C PHE A 77 -8.24 3.28 -2.87
N VAL A 78 -9.30 2.78 -3.52
CA VAL A 78 -10.37 3.62 -4.08
C VAL A 78 -11.10 4.37 -2.96
N TYR A 79 -11.45 3.70 -1.87
CA TYR A 79 -12.10 4.32 -0.72
C TYR A 79 -11.26 5.47 -0.16
N ASN A 80 -9.99 5.21 0.17
CA ASN A 80 -9.10 6.22 0.74
C ASN A 80 -8.85 7.38 -0.25
N PHE A 81 -8.71 7.08 -1.54
CA PHE A 81 -8.52 8.09 -2.58
C PHE A 81 -9.76 8.99 -2.75
N THR A 82 -10.97 8.41 -2.74
CA THR A 82 -12.23 9.16 -2.84
C THR A 82 -12.44 10.07 -1.63
N VAL A 83 -12.23 9.56 -0.42
CA VAL A 83 -12.38 10.38 0.80
C VAL A 83 -11.33 11.48 0.84
N TRP A 84 -10.09 11.18 0.44
CA TRP A 84 -9.02 12.18 0.39
C TRP A 84 -9.35 13.30 -0.60
N GLY A 85 -9.84 12.95 -1.78
CA GLY A 85 -10.30 13.93 -2.78
C GLY A 85 -11.43 14.83 -2.25
N SER A 86 -12.43 14.24 -1.58
CA SER A 86 -13.54 15.00 -0.97
C SER A 86 -13.06 15.98 0.11
N LEU A 87 -12.17 15.54 0.99
CA LEU A 87 -11.62 16.37 2.05
C LEU A 87 -10.76 17.51 1.49
N ILE A 88 -9.99 17.28 0.42
CA ILE A 88 -9.27 18.36 -0.27
C ILE A 88 -10.24 19.41 -0.79
N THR A 89 -11.35 19.01 -1.42
CA THR A 89 -12.36 19.95 -1.94
C THR A 89 -12.94 20.83 -0.83
N ILE A 90 -13.25 20.26 0.33
CA ILE A 90 -13.75 21.02 1.49
C ILE A 90 -12.69 22.02 1.98
N ASN A 91 -11.44 21.58 2.12
CA ASN A 91 -10.34 22.44 2.58
C ASN A 91 -10.00 23.59 1.63
N VAL A 92 -10.15 23.37 0.32
CA VAL A 92 -10.02 24.44 -0.68
C VAL A 92 -11.13 25.48 -0.52
N LEU A 93 -12.35 25.04 -0.21
CA LEU A 93 -13.50 25.92 0.02
C LEU A 93 -13.32 26.74 1.32
N ASP A 94 -12.76 26.12 2.36
CA ASP A 94 -12.51 26.73 3.67
C ASP A 94 -11.18 27.52 3.74
N LYS A 95 -10.44 27.65 2.62
CA LYS A 95 -9.11 28.30 2.52
C LYS A 95 -8.02 27.71 3.43
N THR A 96 -8.24 26.53 4.01
CA THR A 96 -7.26 25.80 4.82
C THR A 96 -6.52 24.78 3.98
N LEU A 97 -5.54 25.24 3.17
CA LEU A 97 -4.74 24.37 2.31
C LEU A 97 -3.66 23.61 3.11
N ASN A 98 -4.07 22.58 3.86
CA ASN A 98 -3.11 21.65 4.44
C ASN A 98 -3.59 20.18 4.32
N PRO A 99 -3.35 19.53 3.16
CA PRO A 99 -3.80 18.16 2.91
C PRO A 99 -3.09 17.10 3.77
N ASP A 100 -2.04 17.49 4.49
CA ASP A 100 -1.18 16.59 5.25
C ASP A 100 -1.71 16.25 6.65
N VAL A 101 -2.69 17.02 7.13
CA VAL A 101 -3.32 16.87 8.45
C VAL A 101 -4.65 16.09 8.35
N LEU A 102 -5.05 15.70 7.14
CA LEU A 102 -6.28 14.96 6.88
C LEU A 102 -6.21 13.54 7.44
N HIS A 103 -7.12 13.24 8.36
CA HIS A 103 -7.29 11.94 9.00
C HIS A 103 -8.77 11.56 9.05
N ILE A 104 -9.04 10.26 9.11
CA ILE A 104 -10.40 9.74 9.30
C ILE A 104 -10.39 8.93 10.59
N ASN A 105 -11.41 9.13 11.44
CA ASN A 105 -11.63 8.39 12.68
C ASN A 105 -12.19 6.98 12.47
N TYR A 106 -12.00 6.40 11.29
CA TYR A 106 -12.50 5.10 10.87
C TYR A 106 -11.31 4.20 10.47
N PRO A 107 -11.28 2.91 10.83
CA PRO A 107 -12.30 2.11 11.54
C PRO A 107 -12.26 2.22 13.07
N ASN A 108 -11.19 2.78 13.67
CA ASN A 108 -11.07 2.97 15.12
C ASN A 108 -10.93 4.47 15.48
N PRO A 109 -11.89 5.07 16.21
CA PRO A 109 -11.84 6.49 16.59
C PRO A 109 -10.68 6.85 17.52
N GLU A 110 -10.18 5.89 18.29
CA GLU A 110 -9.08 6.11 19.24
C GLU A 110 -7.70 6.15 18.57
N THR A 111 -7.59 5.57 17.38
CA THR A 111 -6.34 5.51 16.58
C THR A 111 -6.65 5.80 15.11
N PRO A 112 -7.00 7.05 14.75
CA PRO A 112 -7.23 7.43 13.36
C PRO A 112 -5.99 7.14 12.51
N TRP A 113 -6.19 6.85 11.24
CA TRP A 113 -5.10 6.67 10.28
C TRP A 113 -4.98 7.92 9.41
N ASN A 114 -3.74 8.34 9.13
CA ASN A 114 -3.52 9.42 8.18
C ASN A 114 -3.89 8.96 6.77
N LEU A 115 -4.67 9.77 6.05
CA LEU A 115 -5.27 9.34 4.81
C LEU A 115 -4.27 9.26 3.65
N VAL A 116 -3.28 10.15 3.66
CA VAL A 116 -2.14 10.11 2.72
C VAL A 116 -1.28 8.88 2.97
N PHE A 117 -1.15 8.48 4.25
CA PHE A 117 -0.47 7.24 4.62
C PHE A 117 -1.21 6.00 4.10
N ALA A 118 -2.49 5.88 4.44
CA ALA A 118 -3.32 4.75 4.04
C ALA A 118 -3.36 4.57 2.51
N THR A 119 -3.56 5.66 1.75
CA THR A 119 -3.62 5.62 0.29
C THR A 119 -2.31 5.13 -0.34
N LYS A 120 -1.15 5.62 0.14
CA LYS A 120 0.16 5.23 -0.41
C LYS A 120 0.52 3.77 -0.09
N MET A 121 0.18 3.31 1.12
CA MET A 121 0.46 1.93 1.54
C MET A 121 -0.47 0.92 0.87
N THR A 122 -1.76 1.24 0.72
CA THR A 122 -2.72 0.37 0.00
C THR A 122 -2.40 0.29 -1.49
N LEU A 123 -1.92 1.38 -2.09
CA LEU A 123 -1.39 1.36 -3.46
C LEU A 123 -0.16 0.45 -3.59
N ALA A 124 0.79 0.53 -2.66
CA ALA A 124 1.96 -0.34 -2.66
C ALA A 124 1.55 -1.83 -2.52
N ALA A 125 0.62 -2.13 -1.61
CA ALA A 125 0.07 -3.47 -1.43
C ALA A 125 -0.65 -3.99 -2.69
N LEU A 126 -1.39 -3.13 -3.39
CA LEU A 126 -2.04 -3.45 -4.65
C LEU A 126 -1.02 -3.84 -5.74
N ILE A 127 0.03 -3.02 -5.91
CA ILE A 127 1.11 -3.30 -6.89
C ILE A 127 1.81 -4.63 -6.56
N ILE A 128 2.14 -4.84 -5.29
CA ILE A 128 2.79 -6.07 -4.82
C ILE A 128 1.90 -7.29 -5.10
N SER A 129 0.61 -7.21 -4.79
CA SER A 129 -0.34 -8.32 -4.97
C SER A 129 -0.55 -8.64 -6.46
N CYS A 130 -0.69 -7.62 -7.31
CA CYS A 130 -0.75 -7.77 -8.76
C CYS A 130 0.52 -8.42 -9.34
N HIS A 131 1.70 -7.96 -8.90
CA HIS A 131 2.97 -8.55 -9.32
C HIS A 131 3.10 -10.01 -8.88
N SER A 132 2.67 -10.32 -7.65
CA SER A 132 2.66 -11.70 -7.12
C SER A 132 1.80 -12.62 -7.97
N PHE A 133 0.57 -12.19 -8.28
CA PHE A 133 -0.34 -12.93 -9.13
C PHE A 133 0.25 -13.17 -10.53
N TYR A 134 0.86 -12.14 -11.13
CA TYR A 134 1.52 -12.24 -12.43
C TYR A 134 2.66 -13.28 -12.44
N VAL A 135 3.54 -13.25 -11.44
CA VAL A 135 4.67 -14.20 -11.34
C VAL A 135 4.17 -15.64 -11.21
N ILE A 136 3.14 -15.87 -10.40
CA ILE A 136 2.53 -17.19 -10.22
C ILE A 136 1.95 -17.70 -11.54
N HIS A 137 1.17 -16.87 -12.24
CA HIS A 137 0.56 -17.24 -13.52
C HIS A 137 1.60 -17.49 -14.61
N LYS A 138 2.66 -16.69 -14.67
CA LYS A 138 3.79 -16.91 -15.58
C LYS A 138 4.47 -18.26 -15.32
N SER A 139 4.70 -18.61 -14.05
CA SER A 139 5.30 -19.90 -13.66
C SER A 139 4.40 -21.09 -14.02
N TYR A 140 3.07 -20.90 -13.93
CA TYR A 140 2.10 -21.91 -14.35
C TYR A 140 2.25 -22.24 -15.84
N ASN A 141 2.21 -21.22 -16.71
CA ASN A 141 2.30 -21.40 -18.16
C ASN A 141 3.62 -22.06 -18.62
N ALA A 142 4.73 -21.74 -17.96
CA ALA A 142 6.02 -22.38 -18.22
C ALA A 142 6.02 -23.89 -17.88
N THR A 143 5.32 -24.29 -16.81
CA THR A 143 5.23 -25.70 -16.39
C THR A 143 4.41 -26.53 -17.38
N THR A 144 3.38 -25.95 -18.00
CA THR A 144 2.51 -26.64 -18.95
C THR A 144 3.20 -26.97 -20.27
N LEU A 145 4.11 -26.10 -20.74
CA LEU A 145 4.86 -26.31 -21.99
C LEU A 145 5.88 -27.45 -21.92
N ILE A 146 6.37 -27.79 -20.73
CA ILE A 146 7.35 -28.89 -20.53
C ILE A 146 6.65 -30.27 -20.51
N LYS A 147 5.33 -30.31 -20.34
CA LYS A 147 4.53 -31.55 -20.30
C LYS A 147 3.89 -31.92 -21.64
N GLN A 148 4.08 -31.14 -22.70
CA GLN A 148 3.69 -31.48 -24.09
C GLN A 148 4.87 -32.08 -24.83
#